data_AF-A0A7W0Y1W4-F1
#
_entry.id   AF-A0A7W0Y1W4-F1
#
_cell.length_a   1.000
_cell.length_b   1.000
_cell.length_c   1.000
_cell.angle_alpha   90.00
_cell.angle_beta   90.00
_cell.angle_gamma   90.00
#
_symmetry.space_group_name_H-M   'P 1'
#
loop_
_entity.id
_entity.type
_entity.pdbx_description
1 polymer ?
#
loop_
_entity_poly.entity_id
_entity_poly.type
_entity_poly.pdbx_seq_one_letter_code
_entity_poly.pdbx_strand_id
1 'polypeptide(L)'
;MDRDRISRLGTTPPEAERASEQLAPLELGLTVRLDRPFHELKEFLVSEFERAYVTRCLEQSEMNLSIASRTCGLSRKHLRTLISKYGITVTRAVASEGDDHPVTEP
;
A
#
# COMPACT_ATOMS: atom_id res chain seq x y z
N MET A 1 7.94 21.47 47.52
CA MET A 1 7.10 21.48 46.32
C MET A 1 8.05 21.59 45.14
N ASP A 2 8.52 20.47 44.61
CA ASP A 2 9.52 20.49 43.54
C ASP A 2 9.26 19.41 42.49
N ARG A 3 8.98 19.93 41.29
CA ARG A 3 9.44 19.40 39.99
C ARG A 3 8.94 18.01 39.64
N ASP A 4 7.62 17.91 39.45
CA ASP A 4 7.01 16.97 38.52
C ASP A 4 7.50 17.24 37.09
N ARG A 5 8.69 16.70 36.81
CA ARG A 5 9.36 16.68 35.53
C ARG A 5 8.97 15.39 34.81
N ILE A 6 7.68 15.10 34.75
CA ILE A 6 7.16 13.95 34.02
C ILE A 6 7.17 14.34 32.54
N SER A 7 8.20 13.82 31.88
CA SER A 7 8.36 13.72 30.43
C SER A 7 7.02 13.61 29.74
N ARG A 8 6.64 14.66 29.00
CA ARG A 8 5.69 14.53 27.91
C ARG A 8 6.36 13.61 26.90
N LEU A 9 6.09 12.32 27.02
CA LEU A 9 6.36 11.32 26.01
C LEU A 9 5.69 11.84 24.74
N GLY A 10 6.45 12.49 23.87
CA GLY A 10 5.99 12.80 22.53
C GLY A 10 5.68 11.47 21.89
N THR A 11 4.40 11.10 21.81
CA THR A 11 3.96 10.02 20.95
C THR A 11 4.46 10.39 19.57
N THR A 12 5.53 9.73 19.13
CA THR A 12 5.93 9.79 17.73
C THR A 12 4.72 9.35 16.93
N PRO A 13 4.26 10.15 15.96
CA PRO A 13 3.26 9.71 15.00
C PRO A 13 3.67 8.33 14.48
N PRO A 14 2.75 7.34 14.38
CA PRO A 14 3.06 6.06 13.77
C PRO A 14 3.79 6.28 12.43
N GLU A 15 4.77 5.45 12.09
CA GLU A 15 5.55 5.55 10.84
C GLU A 15 4.65 5.73 9.60
N ALA A 16 3.43 5.20 9.64
CA ALA A 16 2.41 5.39 8.62
C ALA A 16 2.05 6.86 8.36
N GLU A 17 1.93 7.71 9.41
CA GLU A 17 1.65 9.14 9.26
C GLU A 17 2.85 9.90 8.68
N ARG A 18 4.08 9.58 9.11
CA ARG A 18 5.31 10.20 8.56
C ARG A 18 5.58 9.80 7.11
N ALA A 19 5.29 8.55 6.74
CA ALA A 19 5.35 8.11 5.35
C ALA A 19 4.33 8.85 4.48
N SER A 20 3.18 9.22 5.06
CA SER A 20 2.11 9.95 4.37
C SER A 20 2.45 11.42 4.14
N GLU A 21 3.26 12.06 4.99
CA GLU A 21 3.61 13.49 4.92
C GLU A 21 4.51 13.88 3.73
N GLN A 22 5.28 12.94 3.18
CA GLN A 22 6.30 13.24 2.15
C GLN A 22 5.86 12.99 0.70
N LEU A 23 4.61 12.60 0.47
CA LEU A 23 4.14 12.20 -0.85
C LEU A 23 3.29 13.28 -1.50
N ALA A 24 3.71 13.71 -2.69
CA ALA A 24 2.92 14.61 -3.53
C ALA A 24 1.50 14.03 -3.75
N PRO A 25 0.44 14.85 -3.67
CA PRO A 25 -0.92 14.42 -3.96
C PRO A 25 -1.01 13.70 -5.31
N LEU A 26 -1.73 12.57 -5.36
CA LEU A 26 -2.05 11.94 -6.64
C LEU A 26 -3.35 12.51 -7.18
N GLU A 27 -3.24 13.29 -8.25
CA GLU A 27 -4.39 13.74 -9.02
C GLU A 27 -4.73 12.67 -10.07
N LEU A 28 -5.89 12.02 -9.97
CA LEU A 28 -6.29 10.96 -10.91
C LEU A 28 -6.80 11.48 -12.26
N GLY A 29 -7.27 12.75 -12.34
CA GLY A 29 -7.72 13.36 -13.59
C GLY A 29 -8.86 12.63 -14.32
N LEU A 30 -9.81 12.03 -13.60
CA LEU A 30 -10.88 11.23 -14.22
C LEU A 30 -11.87 12.10 -15.00
N THR A 31 -12.10 11.74 -16.27
CA THR A 31 -13.20 12.27 -17.08
C THR A 31 -14.28 11.20 -17.21
N VAL A 32 -15.51 11.53 -16.77
CA VAL A 32 -16.65 10.60 -16.81
C VAL A 32 -17.73 11.13 -17.75
N ARG A 33 -18.17 10.28 -18.67
CA ARG A 33 -19.31 10.56 -19.53
C ARG A 33 -20.61 10.14 -18.84
N LEU A 34 -21.56 11.06 -18.70
CA LEU A 34 -22.83 10.82 -18.00
C LEU A 34 -23.92 10.22 -18.89
N ASP A 35 -23.54 9.32 -19.80
CA ASP A 35 -24.42 8.69 -20.80
C ASP A 35 -24.85 7.26 -20.43
N ARG A 36 -24.51 6.80 -19.23
CA ARG A 36 -24.84 5.47 -18.70
C ARG A 36 -25.58 5.54 -17.34
N PRO A 37 -26.24 4.45 -16.90
CA PRO A 37 -26.89 4.40 -15.60
C PRO A 37 -25.95 4.73 -14.44
N PHE A 38 -26.50 5.40 -13.42
CA PHE A 38 -25.72 5.86 -12.25
C PHE A 38 -24.88 4.76 -11.59
N HIS A 39 -25.43 3.55 -11.44
CA HIS A 39 -24.73 2.45 -10.77
C HIS A 39 -23.49 2.00 -11.54
N GLU A 40 -23.54 1.97 -12.88
CA GLU A 40 -22.40 1.64 -13.74
C GLU A 40 -21.32 2.73 -13.67
N LEU A 41 -21.72 4.01 -13.74
CA LEU A 41 -20.80 5.13 -13.65
C LEU A 41 -20.09 5.17 -12.28
N LYS A 42 -20.83 4.89 -11.21
CA LYS A 42 -20.26 4.78 -9.87
C LYS A 42 -19.27 3.62 -9.78
N GLU A 43 -19.62 2.45 -10.31
CA GLU A 43 -18.73 1.29 -10.31
C GLU A 43 -17.44 1.57 -11.10
N PHE A 44 -17.55 2.24 -12.24
CA PHE A 44 -16.40 2.71 -13.01
C PHE A 44 -15.50 3.64 -12.20
N LEU A 45 -16.07 4.68 -11.59
CA LEU A 45 -15.32 5.64 -10.75
C LEU A 45 -14.61 4.95 -9.59
N VAL A 46 -15.31 4.06 -8.88
CA VAL A 46 -14.75 3.29 -7.78
C VAL A 46 -13.62 2.40 -8.28
N SER A 47 -13.77 1.77 -9.44
CA SER A 47 -12.75 0.87 -10.00
C SER A 47 -11.47 1.62 -10.39
N GLU A 48 -11.59 2.79 -11.02
CA GLU A 48 -10.44 3.62 -11.36
C GLU A 48 -9.71 4.13 -10.11
N PHE A 49 -10.48 4.56 -9.10
CA PHE A 49 -9.94 4.93 -7.79
C PHE A 49 -9.21 3.77 -7.12
N GLU A 50 -9.86 2.60 -7.01
CA GLU A 50 -9.29 1.43 -6.34
C GLU A 50 -8.00 0.99 -7.03
N ARG A 51 -7.96 0.93 -8.37
CA ARG A 51 -6.75 0.59 -9.12
C ARG A 51 -5.61 1.53 -8.77
N ALA A 52 -5.84 2.84 -8.89
CA ALA A 52 -4.79 3.82 -8.66
C ALA A 52 -4.30 3.85 -7.20
N TYR A 53 -5.23 3.75 -6.26
CA TYR A 53 -4.90 3.74 -4.83
C TYR A 53 -4.09 2.50 -4.45
N VAL A 54 -4.51 1.30 -4.88
CA VAL A 54 -3.80 0.05 -4.57
C VAL A 54 -2.41 0.04 -5.21
N THR A 55 -2.28 0.48 -6.46
CA THR A 55 -0.97 0.61 -7.12
C THR A 55 -0.04 1.50 -6.30
N ARG A 56 -0.50 2.68 -5.91
CA ARG A 56 0.30 3.62 -5.11
C ARG A 56 0.69 3.03 -3.76
N CYS A 57 -0.22 2.35 -3.06
CA CYS A 57 0.09 1.71 -1.78
C CYS A 57 1.15 0.61 -1.91
N LEU A 58 1.13 -0.13 -3.02
CA LEU A 58 2.14 -1.16 -3.29
C LEU A 58 3.49 -0.54 -3.62
N GLU A 59 3.53 0.49 -4.47
CA GLU A 59 4.74 1.24 -4.81
C GLU A 59 5.40 1.85 -3.55
N GLN A 60 4.60 2.48 -2.69
CA GLN A 60 5.05 3.04 -1.40
C GLN A 60 5.65 2.00 -0.46
N SER A 61 5.23 0.75 -0.61
CA SER A 61 5.65 -0.35 0.24
C SER A 61 6.71 -1.22 -0.42
N GLU A 62 7.32 -0.77 -1.52
CA GLU A 62 8.29 -1.54 -2.32
C GLU A 62 7.75 -2.92 -2.68
N MET A 63 6.47 -2.97 -3.06
CA MET A 63 5.72 -4.19 -3.38
C MET A 63 5.57 -5.18 -2.21
N ASN A 64 5.90 -4.76 -0.98
CA ASN A 64 5.73 -5.57 0.21
C ASN A 64 4.28 -5.50 0.71
N LEU A 65 3.52 -6.56 0.42
CA LEU A 65 2.11 -6.67 0.76
C LEU A 65 1.82 -6.51 2.27
N SER A 66 2.75 -6.91 3.14
CA SER A 66 2.56 -6.79 4.59
C SER A 66 2.65 -5.33 5.04
N ILE A 67 3.59 -4.57 4.50
CA ILE A 67 3.72 -3.14 4.76
C ILE A 67 2.52 -2.41 4.17
N ALA A 68 2.20 -2.67 2.89
CA ALA A 68 1.06 -2.05 2.20
C ALA A 68 -0.25 -2.23 2.97
N SER A 69 -0.53 -3.44 3.47
CA SER A 69 -1.74 -3.72 4.25
C SER A 69 -1.90 -2.86 5.51
N ARG A 70 -0.78 -2.57 6.19
CA ARG A 70 -0.78 -1.75 7.40
C ARG A 70 -0.92 -0.27 7.04
N THR A 71 -0.19 0.17 6.02
CA THR A 71 -0.19 1.57 5.56
C THR A 71 -1.56 1.99 5.04
N CYS A 72 -2.21 1.15 4.23
CA CYS A 72 -3.48 1.49 3.61
C CYS A 72 -4.72 1.04 4.42
N GLY A 73 -4.53 0.39 5.57
CA GLY A 73 -5.61 -0.10 6.44
C GLY A 73 -6.45 -1.23 5.84
N LEU A 74 -5.96 -1.93 4.81
CA LEU A 74 -6.67 -3.04 4.16
C LEU A 74 -6.08 -4.37 4.59
N SER A 75 -6.91 -5.40 4.74
CA SER A 75 -6.39 -6.75 4.98
C SER A 75 -5.59 -7.26 3.77
N ARG A 76 -4.56 -8.09 4.03
CA ARG A 76 -3.77 -8.75 2.96
C ARG A 76 -4.64 -9.56 1.98
N LYS A 77 -5.73 -10.19 2.48
CA LYS A 77 -6.70 -10.90 1.65
C LYS A 77 -7.40 -9.93 0.69
N HIS A 78 -7.88 -8.80 1.21
CA HIS A 78 -8.55 -7.79 0.39
C HIS A 78 -7.62 -7.18 -0.66
N LEU A 79 -6.39 -6.81 -0.28
CA LEU A 79 -5.39 -6.32 -1.24
C LEU A 79 -5.12 -7.34 -2.34
N ARG A 80 -4.96 -8.63 -2.02
CA ARG A 80 -4.79 -9.68 -3.04
C ARG A 80 -5.98 -9.75 -3.99
N THR A 81 -7.20 -9.66 -3.48
CA THR A 81 -8.40 -9.61 -4.32
C THR A 81 -8.36 -8.42 -5.28
N LEU A 82 -8.00 -7.22 -4.79
CA LEU A 82 -7.91 -6.01 -5.64
C LEU A 82 -6.78 -6.11 -6.67
N ILE A 83 -5.62 -6.61 -6.27
CA ILE A 83 -4.47 -6.87 -7.17
C ILE A 83 -4.89 -7.79 -8.32
N SER A 84 -5.57 -8.90 -8.00
CA SER A 84 -6.06 -9.82 -9.02
C SER A 84 -7.19 -9.23 -9.87
N LYS A 85 -8.12 -8.49 -9.25
CA LYS A 85 -9.23 -7.82 -9.95
C LYS A 85 -8.73 -6.83 -11.00
N TYR A 86 -7.66 -6.10 -10.70
CA TYR A 86 -7.10 -5.05 -11.57
C TYR A 86 -5.86 -5.46 -12.35
N GLY A 87 -5.41 -6.71 -12.24
CA GLY A 87 -4.23 -7.20 -12.98
C GLY A 87 -2.91 -6.53 -12.60
N ILE A 88 -2.78 -6.04 -11.36
CA ILE A 88 -1.56 -5.37 -10.91
C ILE A 88 -0.44 -6.43 -10.75
N THR A 89 0.64 -6.31 -11.51
CA THR A 89 1.73 -7.29 -11.45
C THR A 89 2.68 -6.96 -10.31
N VAL A 90 2.63 -7.77 -9.26
CA VAL A 90 3.63 -7.72 -8.19
C VAL A 90 4.81 -8.59 -8.60
N THR A 91 5.79 -8.01 -9.31
CA THR A 91 7.06 -8.71 -9.54
C THR A 91 7.72 -8.91 -8.18
N ARG A 92 7.69 -10.13 -7.68
CA ARG A 92 8.52 -10.50 -6.53
C ARG A 92 9.95 -10.34 -7.01
N ALA A 93 10.65 -9.32 -6.52
CA ALA A 93 12.09 -9.26 -6.65
C ALA A 93 12.60 -10.58 -6.09
N VAL A 94 13.07 -11.46 -6.98
CA VAL A 94 13.67 -12.72 -6.59
C VAL A 94 14.96 -12.30 -5.91
N ALA A 95 14.95 -12.23 -4.57
CA ALA A 95 16.18 -12.29 -3.82
C ALA A 95 16.83 -13.60 -4.23
N SER A 96 17.91 -13.49 -4.99
CA SER A 96 18.87 -14.55 -5.20
C SER A 96 19.46 -14.91 -3.83
N GLU A 97 18.75 -15.75 -3.09
CA GLU A 97 19.37 -16.58 -2.06
C GLU A 97 20.19 -17.61 -2.83
N GLY A 98 21.48 -17.28 -2.99
CA GLY A 98 22.50 -18.27 -3.23
C GLY A 98 22.52 -19.21 -2.04
N ASP A 99 21.84 -20.34 -2.16
CA ASP A 99 22.11 -21.49 -1.32
C ASP A 99 23.35 -22.19 -1.92
N ASP A 100 24.51 -21.58 -1.67
CA ASP A 100 25.79 -22.25 -1.65
C ASP A 100 25.81 -23.06 -0.35
N HIS A 101 25.53 -24.36 -0.44
CA HIS A 101 25.82 -25.29 0.65
C HIS A 101 26.75 -26.40 0.16
N PRO A 102 27.85 -26.67 0.88
CA PRO A 102 28.99 -27.39 0.37
C PRO A 102 28.70 -28.88 0.23
N VAL A 103 29.21 -29.46 -0.85
CA VAL A 103 29.46 -30.89 -0.99
C VAL A 103 30.21 -31.39 0.24
N THR A 104 29.54 -32.19 1.06
CA THR A 104 30.22 -33.11 1.98
C THR A 104 29.91 -34.51 1.45
N GLU A 105 30.85 -35.06 0.70
CA GLU A 105 30.84 -36.47 0.29
C GLU A 105 31.08 -37.39 1.51
N PRO A 106 30.56 -38.63 1.49
CA PRO A 106 30.66 -39.59 2.59
C PRO A 106 32.04 -40.22 2.77
#